data_AF-A0A351KU27-F1
#
_entry.id   AF-A0A351KU27-F1
#
_cell.length_a   1.000
_cell.length_b   1.000
_cell.length_c   1.000
_cell.angle_alpha   90.00
_cell.angle_beta   90.00
_cell.angle_gamma   90.00
#
_symmetry.space_group_name_H-M   'P 1'
#
loop_
_entity.id
_entity.type
_entity.pdbx_description
1 polymer ?
#
loop_
_entity_poly.entity_id
_entity_poly.type
_entity_poly.pdbx_seq_one_letter_code
_entity_poly.pdbx_strand_id
1 'polypeptide(L)'
;MKLEQALAKVFKFVTFVFFTFTALLYIGVLLLLPLDILFQLIRLFHAVGFPTILSGCMGIALVGYIGLEVSRMPQLLELIVDIGRQLIEFGHSQIRRCDGLIQASAERAS
;
A
#
# COMPACT_ATOMS: atom_id res chain seq x y z
N MET A 1 -0.91 10.78 35.49
CA MET A 1 -2.22 11.34 35.13
C MET A 1 -2.21 12.16 33.83
N LYS A 2 -1.81 13.45 33.80
CA LYS A 2 -1.73 14.20 32.50
C LYS A 2 -0.72 13.62 31.51
N LEU A 3 0.39 13.08 32.03
CA LEU A 3 1.46 12.46 31.22
C LEU A 3 0.99 11.19 30.51
N GLU A 4 0.23 10.32 31.18
CA GLU A 4 -0.26 9.05 30.60
C GLU A 4 -1.25 9.31 29.47
N GLN A 5 -2.15 10.27 29.67
CA GLN A 5 -3.10 10.69 28.65
C GLN A 5 -2.39 11.35 27.45
N ALA A 6 -1.38 12.18 27.70
CA ALA A 6 -0.56 12.78 26.64
C ALA A 6 0.21 11.71 25.86
N LEU A 7 0.81 10.74 26.55
CA LEU A 7 1.55 9.65 25.92
C LEU A 7 0.65 8.76 25.08
N ALA A 8 -0.56 8.44 25.57
CA ALA A 8 -1.55 7.66 24.83
C ALA A 8 -2.03 8.39 23.56
N LYS A 9 -2.21 9.72 23.61
CA LYS A 9 -2.53 10.54 22.42
C LYS A 9 -1.40 10.57 21.40
N VAL A 10 -0.15 10.71 21.85
CA VAL A 10 1.02 10.65 20.96
C VAL A 10 1.13 9.27 20.31
N PHE A 11 0.94 8.20 21.07
CA PHE A 11 0.98 6.85 20.54
C PHE A 11 -0.14 6.58 19.51
N LYS A 12 -1.36 7.07 19.76
CA LYS A 12 -2.47 7.07 18.79
C LYS A 12 -2.06 7.77 17.49
N PHE A 13 -1.45 8.96 17.60
CA PHE A 13 -1.01 9.73 16.45
C PHE A 13 0.07 8.99 15.64
N VAL A 14 1.10 8.45 16.30
CA VAL A 14 2.16 7.67 15.63
C VAL A 14 1.58 6.45 14.93
N THR A 15 0.66 5.74 15.57
CA THR A 15 -0.03 4.58 14.98
C THR A 15 -0.81 4.98 13.73
N PHE A 16 -1.55 6.09 13.78
CA PHE A 16 -2.28 6.61 12.63
C PHE A 16 -1.36 6.96 11.45
N VAL A 17 -0.25 7.66 11.71
CA VAL A 17 0.73 8.03 10.68
C VAL A 17 1.37 6.77 10.08
N PHE A 18 1.72 5.80 10.90
CA PHE A 18 2.29 4.53 10.45
C PHE A 18 1.34 3.76 9.52
N PHE A 19 0.06 3.66 9.88
CA PHE A 19 -0.95 3.01 9.03
C PHE A 19 -1.17 3.74 7.72
N THR A 20 -1.23 5.08 7.78
CA THR A 20 -1.35 5.91 6.59
C THR A 20 -0.16 5.68 5.66
N PHE A 21 1.06 5.72 6.18
CA PHE A 21 2.28 5.42 5.44
C PHE A 21 2.27 4.02 4.82
N THR A 22 1.85 3.01 5.58
CA THR A 22 1.74 1.62 5.09
C THR A 22 0.71 1.50 3.96
N ALA A 23 -0.43 2.19 4.05
CA ALA A 23 -1.43 2.22 2.99
C ALA A 23 -0.90 2.91 1.72
N LEU A 24 -0.15 4.01 1.87
CA LEU A 24 0.55 4.64 0.74
C LEU A 24 1.58 3.70 0.10
N LEU A 25 2.36 2.98 0.92
CA LEU A 25 3.31 1.98 0.41
C LEU A 25 2.60 0.86 -0.34
N TYR A 26 1.46 0.37 0.17
CA TYR A 26 0.68 -0.66 -0.51
C TYR A 26 0.26 -0.23 -1.92
N ILE A 27 -0.33 0.96 -2.05
CA ILE A 27 -0.72 1.53 -3.34
C ILE A 27 0.52 1.81 -4.21
N GLY A 28 1.59 2.33 -3.61
CA GLY A 28 2.84 2.63 -4.29
C GLY A 28 3.47 1.38 -4.90
N VAL A 29 3.54 0.28 -4.16
CA VAL A 29 4.04 -1.01 -4.67
C VAL A 29 3.15 -1.53 -5.79
N LEU A 30 1.82 -1.43 -5.64
CA LEU A 30 0.87 -1.87 -6.66
C LEU A 30 1.08 -1.15 -8.01
N LEU A 31 1.46 0.13 -7.96
CA LEU A 31 1.76 0.94 -9.15
C LEU A 31 3.19 0.71 -9.66
N LEU A 32 4.16 0.65 -8.76
CA LEU A 32 5.58 0.55 -9.10
C LEU A 32 5.94 -0.82 -9.68
N LEU A 33 5.32 -1.90 -9.20
CA LEU A 33 5.63 -3.25 -9.64
C LEU A 33 5.43 -3.46 -11.16
N PRO A 34 4.27 -3.13 -11.76
CA PRO A 34 4.11 -3.24 -13.22
C PRO A 34 5.02 -2.27 -13.99
N LEU A 35 5.29 -1.08 -13.42
CA LEU A 35 6.20 -0.11 -14.03
C LEU A 35 7.66 -0.61 -14.03
N ASP A 36 8.10 -1.26 -12.96
CA ASP A 36 9.42 -1.87 -12.85
C ASP A 36 9.57 -3.04 -13.83
N ILE A 37 8.56 -3.90 -13.94
CA ILE A 37 8.51 -4.97 -14.96
C ILE A 37 8.66 -4.39 -16.37
N LEU A 38 7.93 -3.30 -16.68
CA LEU A 38 8.06 -2.61 -17.96
C LEU A 38 9.50 -2.15 -18.20
N PHE A 39 10.11 -1.52 -17.21
CA PHE A 39 11.46 -0.99 -17.33
C PHE A 39 12.50 -2.11 -17.52
N GLN A 40 12.35 -3.22 -16.79
CA GLN A 40 13.20 -4.41 -16.95
C GLN A 40 13.06 -5.03 -18.35
N LEU A 41 11.82 -5.14 -18.88
CA LEU A 41 11.59 -5.65 -20.23
C LEU A 41 12.24 -4.77 -21.30
N ILE A 42 12.06 -3.45 -21.21
CA ILE A 42 12.68 -2.50 -22.15
C ILE A 42 14.21 -2.64 -22.10
N ARG A 43 14.78 -2.74 -20.90
CA ARG A 43 16.22 -2.93 -20.71
C ARG A 43 16.71 -4.25 -21.28
N LEU A 44 15.93 -5.33 -21.16
CA LEU A 44 16.25 -6.64 -21.73
C LEU A 44 16.26 -6.58 -23.27
N PHE A 45 15.23 -6.02 -23.90
CA PHE A 45 15.18 -5.87 -25.36
C PHE A 45 16.31 -4.98 -25.88
N HIS A 46 16.61 -3.90 -25.17
CA HIS A 46 17.75 -3.04 -25.49
C HIS A 46 19.09 -3.80 -25.38
N ALA A 47 19.25 -4.67 -24.38
CA ALA A 47 20.47 -5.48 -24.22
C ALA A 47 20.67 -6.49 -25.37
N VAL A 48 19.59 -6.92 -26.05
CA VAL A 48 19.64 -7.81 -27.22
C VAL A 48 19.92 -7.03 -28.53
N GLY A 49 20.08 -5.71 -28.46
CA GLY A 49 20.43 -4.86 -29.60
C GLY A 49 19.24 -4.17 -30.28
N PHE A 50 18.05 -4.24 -29.70
CA PHE A 50 16.89 -3.50 -30.22
C PHE A 50 17.02 -1.99 -29.90
N PRO A 51 16.70 -1.09 -30.86
CA PRO A 51 16.60 0.34 -30.60
C PRO A 51 15.59 0.63 -29.48
N THR A 52 15.89 1.60 -28.63
CA THR A 52 15.08 1.96 -27.44
C THR A 52 13.60 2.15 -27.75
N ILE A 53 13.28 2.71 -28.92
CA ILE A 53 11.89 2.98 -29.35
C ILE A 53 11.14 1.66 -29.61
N LEU A 54 11.76 0.69 -30.30
CA LEU A 54 11.17 -0.62 -30.57
C LEU A 54 11.04 -1.46 -29.29
N SER A 55 12.08 -1.43 -28.45
CA SER A 55 12.08 -2.05 -27.12
C SER A 55 10.97 -1.49 -26.23
N GLY A 56 10.75 -0.17 -26.27
CA GLY A 56 9.67 0.53 -25.58
C GLY A 56 8.30 0.06 -26.05
N CYS A 57 8.04 0.05 -27.36
CA CYS A 57 6.78 -0.40 -27.92
C CYS A 57 6.48 -1.87 -27.57
N MET A 58 7.46 -2.76 -27.70
CA MET A 58 7.29 -4.17 -27.33
C MET A 58 7.06 -4.35 -25.82
N GLY A 59 7.81 -3.63 -24.98
CA GLY A 59 7.62 -3.65 -23.54
C GLY A 59 6.20 -3.21 -23.14
N ILE A 60 5.72 -2.10 -23.70
CA ILE A 60 4.36 -1.59 -23.44
C ILE A 60 3.31 -2.60 -23.90
N ALA A 61 3.47 -3.18 -25.10
CA ALA A 61 2.54 -4.19 -25.61
C ALA A 61 2.48 -5.44 -24.72
N LEU A 62 3.65 -5.93 -24.25
CA LEU A 62 3.73 -7.12 -23.41
C LEU A 62 3.13 -6.87 -22.03
N VAL A 63 3.46 -5.74 -21.39
CA VAL A 63 2.88 -5.35 -20.09
C VAL A 63 1.38 -5.08 -20.22
N GLY A 64 0.95 -4.46 -21.32
CA GLY A 64 -0.47 -4.25 -21.62
C GLY A 64 -1.23 -5.56 -21.78
N TYR A 65 -0.62 -6.56 -22.44
CA TYR A 65 -1.20 -7.90 -22.54
C TYR A 65 -1.31 -8.60 -21.18
N ILE A 66 -0.28 -8.53 -20.35
CA ILE A 66 -0.31 -9.07 -18.98
C ILE A 66 -1.40 -8.37 -18.16
N GLY A 67 -1.50 -7.04 -18.25
CA GLY A 67 -2.55 -6.27 -17.57
C GLY A 67 -3.96 -6.64 -18.03
N LEU A 68 -4.14 -6.94 -19.31
CA LEU A 68 -5.41 -7.40 -19.87
C LEU A 68 -5.77 -8.80 -19.34
N GLU A 69 -4.80 -9.70 -19.22
CA GLU A 69 -5.02 -11.04 -18.68
C GLU A 69 -5.31 -11.00 -17.17
N VAL A 70 -4.62 -10.15 -16.41
CA VAL A 70 -4.94 -9.87 -14.99
C VAL A 70 -6.35 -9.30 -14.86
N SER A 71 -6.78 -8.44 -15.79
CA SER A 71 -8.13 -7.88 -15.79
C SER A 71 -9.22 -8.93 -16.03
N ARG A 72 -8.88 -10.06 -16.67
CA ARG A 72 -9.77 -11.21 -16.85
C ARG A 72 -9.83 -12.13 -15.64
N MET A 73 -8.99 -11.90 -14.63
CA MET A 73 -8.97 -12.62 -13.35
C MET A 73 -9.63 -11.76 -12.26
N PRO A 74 -10.97 -11.66 -12.21
CA PRO A 74 -11.66 -10.79 -11.24
C PRO A 74 -11.32 -11.12 -9.79
N GLN A 75 -11.05 -12.40 -9.49
CA GLN A 75 -10.64 -12.86 -8.16
C GLN A 75 -9.34 -12.21 -7.68
N LEU A 76 -8.40 -11.94 -8.59
CA LEU A 76 -7.12 -11.30 -8.27
C LEU A 76 -7.31 -9.82 -7.94
N LEU A 77 -8.14 -9.13 -8.73
CA LEU A 77 -8.49 -7.74 -8.50
C LEU A 77 -9.26 -7.57 -7.19
N GLU A 78 -10.21 -8.48 -6.92
CA GLU A 78 -10.97 -8.49 -5.67
C GLU A 78 -10.06 -8.73 -4.47
N LEU A 79 -9.12 -9.68 -4.56
CA LEU A 79 -8.13 -9.93 -3.52
C LEU A 79 -7.26 -8.70 -3.23
N ILE A 80 -6.79 -8.00 -4.25
CA ILE A 80 -6.00 -6.77 -4.11
C ILE A 80 -6.80 -5.68 -3.36
N VAL A 81 -8.06 -5.51 -3.73
CA VAL A 81 -8.93 -4.52 -3.08
C VAL A 81 -9.23 -4.94 -1.64
N ASP A 82 -9.47 -6.23 -1.40
CA ASP A 82 -9.79 -6.75 -0.08
C ASP A 82 -8.60 -6.63 0.88
N ILE A 83 -7.38 -6.91 0.43
CA ILE A 83 -6.16 -6.65 1.22
C ILE A 83 -6.06 -5.17 1.60
N GLY A 84 -6.33 -4.26 0.66
CA GLY A 84 -6.34 -2.83 0.93
C GLY A 84 -7.40 -2.43 1.97
N ARG A 85 -8.60 -3.02 1.87
CA ARG A 85 -9.69 -2.82 2.83
C ARG A 85 -9.33 -3.32 4.21
N GLN A 86 -8.83 -4.56 4.31
CA GLN A 86 -8.39 -5.17 5.56
C GLN A 86 -7.30 -4.34 6.24
N LEU A 87 -6.38 -3.75 5.47
CA LEU A 87 -5.34 -2.86 6.01
C LEU A 87 -5.94 -1.61 6.68
N ILE A 88 -6.94 -0.99 6.04
CA ILE A 88 -7.65 0.18 6.58
C ILE A 88 -8.45 -0.20 7.83
N GLU A 89 -9.20 -1.30 7.77
CA GLU A 89 -10.00 -1.80 8.89
C GLU A 89 -9.12 -2.16 10.09
N PHE A 90 -7.98 -2.82 9.84
CA PHE A 90 -7.00 -3.12 10.86
C PHE A 90 -6.43 -1.84 11.48
N GLY A 91 -6.02 -0.86 10.68
CA GLY A 91 -5.55 0.43 11.19
C GLY A 91 -6.58 1.15 12.06
N HIS A 92 -7.85 1.17 11.63
CA HIS A 92 -8.94 1.76 12.38
C HIS A 92 -9.20 1.03 13.71
N SER A 93 -9.11 -0.31 13.72
CA SER A 93 -9.25 -1.11 14.95
C SER A 93 -8.19 -0.77 15.99
N GLN A 94 -6.95 -0.54 15.56
CA GLN A 94 -5.83 -0.20 16.44
C GLN A 94 -5.99 1.22 17.03
N ILE A 95 -6.50 2.15 16.24
CA ILE A 95 -6.85 3.50 16.71
C ILE A 95 -7.93 3.44 17.79
N ARG A 96 -8.99 2.65 17.56
CA ARG A 96 -10.08 2.46 18.54
C ARG A 96 -9.58 1.86 19.85
N ARG A 97 -8.61 0.93 19.81
CA ARG A 97 -7.97 0.39 21.01
C ARG A 97 -7.22 1.48 21.79
N CYS A 98 -6.54 2.39 21.11
CA CYS A 98 -5.89 3.54 21.76
C CYS A 98 -6.92 4.46 22.42
N ASP A 99 -8.08 4.67 21.81
CA ASP A 99 -9.15 5.49 22.40
C ASP A 99 -9.68 4.90 23.71
N GLY A 100 -9.85 3.57 23.79
CA GLY A 100 -10.21 2.90 25.03
C GLY A 100 -9.17 3.10 26.15
N LEU A 101 -7.87 3.09 25.82
CA LEU A 101 -6.81 3.36 26.79
C LEU A 101 -6.82 4.81 27.27
N ILE A 102 -7.13 5.77 26.39
CA ILE A 102 -7.26 7.19 26.74
C ILE A 102 -8.44 7.41 27.69
N GLN A 103 -9.57 6.73 27.47
CA GLN A 103 -10.74 6.81 28.35
C GLN A 103 -10.44 6.18 29.72
N ALA A 104 -9.89 4.97 29.76
CA ALA A 104 -9.55 4.28 31.01
C ALA A 104 -8.51 5.04 31.85
N SER A 105 -7.57 5.74 31.20
CA SER A 105 -6.60 6.60 31.89
C SER A 105 -7.19 7.94 32.36
N ALA A 106 -8.26 8.43 31.72
CA ALA A 106 -9.01 9.60 32.17
C ALA A 106 -9.88 9.29 33.41
N GLU A 107 -10.54 8.14 33.46
CA GLU A 107 -11.36 7.71 34.61
C GLU A 107 -10.54 7.44 35.87
N ARG A 108 -9.29 6.95 35.74
CA ARG A 108 -8.38 6.82 36.89
C ARG A 108 -7.89 8.16 37.43
N ALA A 109 -8.04 9.25 36.67
CA ALA A 109 -7.53 10.58 37.02
C ALA A 109 -8.59 11.51 37.63
N SER A 110 -9.85 11.10 37.67
CA SER A 110 -10.96 11.72 38.41
C SER A 110 -11.14 11.08 39.78
#